data_AF-T0V9N2-F1
#
_entry.id   AF-T0V9N2-F1
#
_cell.length_a   1.000
_cell.length_b   1.000
_cell.length_c   1.000
_cell.angle_alpha   90.00
_cell.angle_beta   90.00
_cell.angle_gamma   90.00
#
_symmetry.space_group_name_H-M   'P 1'
#
loop_
_entity.id
_entity.type
_entity.pdbx_description
1 polymer ?
#
loop_
_entity_poly.entity_id
_entity_poly.type
_entity_poly.pdbx_seq_one_letter_code
_entity_poly.pdbx_strand_id
1 'polypeptide(L)' 'MSEPAEMVHHIFPVSEYPELEFEEWNCLPLTNKRHNTFHDRTNDKIIGPGIFWQRKRKKEFLNFYKNRKNKIL' A
#
# COMPACT_ATOMS: atom_id res chain seq x y z
N MET A 1 -19.98 -2.75 -13.96
CA MET A 1 -19.78 -3.99 -13.17
C MET A 1 -18.37 -3.98 -12.61
N SER A 2 -18.16 -4.44 -11.38
CA SER A 2 -16.81 -4.61 -10.80
C SER A 2 -16.22 -5.95 -11.22
N GLU A 3 -14.91 -5.99 -11.45
CA GLU A 3 -14.17 -7.24 -11.69
C GLU A 3 -13.84 -7.92 -10.34
N PRO A 4 -13.88 -9.26 -10.24
CA PRO A 4 -13.43 -9.97 -9.05
C PRO A 4 -11.96 -9.66 -8.74
N ALA A 5 -11.63 -9.55 -7.46
CA ALA A 5 -10.25 -9.41 -7.03
C ALA A 5 -9.52 -10.76 -7.10
N GLU A 6 -8.24 -10.72 -7.45
CA GLU A 6 -7.37 -11.90 -7.56
C GLU A 6 -6.29 -11.89 -6.47
N MET A 7 -5.93 -10.71 -5.97
CA MET A 7 -4.91 -10.54 -4.92
C MET A 7 -5.15 -9.26 -4.11
N VAL A 8 -4.42 -9.15 -3.00
CA VAL A 8 -4.30 -7.92 -2.22
C VAL A 8 -2.94 -7.27 -2.50
N HIS A 9 -2.97 -5.99 -2.85
CA HIS A 9 -1.78 -5.17 -2.99
C HIS A 9 -1.60 -4.30 -1.74
N HIS A 10 -0.38 -4.24 -1.21
CA HIS A 10 -0.01 -3.33 -0.12
C HIS A 10 0.45 -2.00 -0.70
N ILE A 11 -0.28 -0.92 -0.43
CA ILE A 11 0.00 0.44 -0.94
C ILE A 11 1.41 0.90 -0.54
N PHE A 12 1.78 0.61 0.69
CA PHE A 12 3.12 0.69 1.24
C PHE A 12 3.65 -0.75 1.36
N PRO A 13 4.63 -1.17 0.54
CA PRO A 13 5.07 -2.55 0.46
C PRO A 13 5.59 -3.09 1.80
N VAL A 14 5.26 -4.35 2.12
CA VAL A 14 5.70 -5.04 3.34
C VAL A 14 7.23 -5.15 3.42
N SER A 15 7.91 -5.23 2.27
CA SER A 15 9.39 -5.26 2.20
C SER A 15 10.04 -3.97 2.73
N GLU A 16 9.33 -2.84 2.69
CA GLU A 16 9.81 -1.54 3.18
C GLU A 16 9.15 -1.12 4.49
N TYR A 17 7.89 -1.53 4.71
CA TYR A 17 7.05 -1.14 5.84
C TYR A 17 6.34 -2.35 6.46
N PRO A 18 7.08 -3.33 7.02
CA PRO A 18 6.51 -4.59 7.50
C PRO A 18 5.45 -4.41 8.60
N GLU A 19 5.57 -3.37 9.41
CA GLU A 19 4.61 -3.04 10.46
C GLU A 19 3.22 -2.61 9.95
N LEU A 20 3.09 -2.35 8.64
CA LEU A 20 1.82 -1.97 8.00
C LEU A 20 1.12 -3.16 7.32
N GLU A 21 1.63 -4.39 7.45
CA GLU A 21 1.11 -5.58 6.76
C GLU A 21 -0.39 -5.81 7.03
N PHE A 22 -0.83 -5.63 8.28
CA PHE A 22 -2.21 -5.88 8.68
C PHE A 22 -3.07 -4.63 8.79
N GLU A 23 -2.54 -3.47 8.36
CA GLU A 23 -3.31 -2.23 8.37
C GLU A 23 -4.31 -2.24 7.21
N GLU A 24 -5.61 -2.33 7.51
CA GLU A 24 -6.67 -2.45 6.48
C GLU A 24 -6.61 -1.34 5.42
N TRP A 25 -6.25 -0.11 5.81
CA TRP A 25 -6.14 1.03 4.89
C TRP A 25 -4.97 0.88 3.91
N ASN A 26 -4.00 0.01 4.20
CA ASN A 26 -2.84 -0.31 3.38
C ASN A 26 -3.15 -1.40 2.34
N CYS A 27 -4.26 -2.13 2.47
CA CYS A 27 -4.62 -3.27 1.62
C CYS A 27 -5.60 -2.87 0.50
N LEU A 28 -5.29 -3.20 -0.75
CA LEU A 28 -6.14 -2.98 -1.92
C LEU A 28 -6.43 -4.28 -2.67
N PRO A 29 -7.69 -4.74 -2.76
CA PRO A 29 -8.04 -5.87 -3.60
C PRO A 29 -7.97 -5.48 -5.08
N LEU A 30 -7.17 -6.20 -5.87
CA LEU A 30 -6.92 -5.91 -7.29
C LEU A 30 -6.95 -7.20 -8.13
N THR A 31 -7.17 -7.02 -9.43
CA THR A 31 -6.82 -8.04 -10.44
C THR A 31 -5.31 -8.00 -10.68
N ASN A 32 -4.72 -9.11 -11.15
CA ASN A 32 -3.31 -9.16 -11.54
C ASN A 32 -2.97 -8.08 -12.58
N LYS A 33 -3.86 -7.87 -13.56
CA LYS A 33 -3.70 -6.83 -14.59
C LYS A 33 -3.52 -5.44 -13.98
N ARG A 34 -4.30 -5.09 -12.96
CA ARG A 34 -4.22 -3.77 -12.30
C ARG A 34 -2.99 -3.67 -11.40
N HIS A 35 -2.77 -4.68 -10.55
CA HIS A 35 -1.57 -4.79 -9.72
C HIS A 35 -0.30 -4.55 -10.54
N ASN A 36 -0.28 -5.12 -11.75
CA ASN A 36 0.85 -5.06 -12.64
C ASN A 36 1.25 -3.66 -13.14
N THR A 37 0.38 -2.67 -12.97
CA THR A 37 0.64 -1.27 -13.34
C THR A 37 1.19 -0.42 -12.20
N PHE A 38 1.28 -0.98 -10.98
CA PHE A 38 1.69 -0.27 -9.78
C PHE A 38 3.19 -0.37 -9.51
N HIS A 39 3.90 -1.30 -10.16
CA HIS A 39 5.31 -1.58 -9.94
C HIS A 39 6.14 -1.46 -11.22
N ASP A 40 7.33 -0.88 -11.10
CA ASP A 40 8.38 -0.94 -12.13
C ASP A 40 8.92 -2.37 -12.22
N ARG A 41 9.04 -2.92 -13.44
CA ARG A 41 9.44 -4.32 -13.65
C ARG A 41 10.93 -4.58 -13.52
N THR A 42 11.72 -3.53 -13.44
CA THR A 42 13.17 -3.59 -13.36
C THR A 42 13.63 -3.59 -11.90
N ASN A 43 12.94 -2.84 -11.03
CA ASN A 43 13.38 -2.59 -9.66
C ASN A 43 12.26 -2.69 -8.60
N ASP A 44 11.06 -3.08 -9.01
CA ASP A 44 9.87 -3.28 -8.17
C ASP A 44 9.38 -2.05 -7.40
N LYS A 45 9.91 -0.85 -7.68
CA LYS A 45 9.46 0.38 -7.04
C LYS A 45 8.02 0.70 -7.42
N ILE A 46 7.30 1.28 -6.46
CA ILE A 46 5.95 1.79 -6.68
C ILE A 46 5.97 2.95 -7.68
N ILE A 47 5.16 2.85 -8.74
CA ILE A 47 5.04 3.83 -9.83
C ILE A 47 3.58 4.14 -10.15
N GLY A 48 3.37 5.21 -10.92
CA GLY A 48 2.10 5.52 -11.56
C GLY A 48 0.89 5.47 -10.61
N PRO A 49 -0.11 4.60 -10.86
CA PRO A 49 -1.28 4.45 -9.99
C PRO A 49 -0.95 4.06 -8.54
N GLY A 50 0.14 3.34 -8.28
CA GLY A 50 0.56 3.00 -6.92
C GLY A 50 0.98 4.25 -6.12
N ILE A 51 1.71 5.18 -6.75
CA ILE A 51 2.06 6.47 -6.13
C ILE A 51 0.80 7.29 -5.82
N PHE A 52 -0.22 7.23 -6.68
CA PHE A 52 -1.49 7.88 -6.39
C PHE A 52 -2.13 7.34 -5.10
N TRP A 53 -2.14 6.02 -4.90
CA TRP A 53 -2.68 5.42 -3.69
C TRP A 53 -1.85 5.74 -2.44
N GLN A 54 -0.53 5.79 -2.55
CA GLN A 54 0.33 6.25 -1.45
C GLN A 54 0.00 7.69 -1.05
N ARG A 55 -0.17 8.59 -2.03
CA ARG A 55 -0.59 9.98 -1.78
C ARG A 55 -1.97 10.03 -1.11
N LYS A 56 -2.90 9.21 -1.57
CA LYS A 56 -4.26 9.13 -1.01
C LYS A 56 -4.28 8.63 0.44
N ARG A 57 -3.39 7.71 0.81
CA ARG A 57 -3.26 7.14 2.17
C ARG A 57 -2.19 7.80 3.05
N LYS A 58 -1.64 8.94 2.59
CA LYS A 58 -0.57 9.64 3.30
C LYS A 58 -0.97 10.05 4.73
N LYS A 59 -2.24 10.38 4.96
CA LYS A 59 -2.72 10.78 6.29
C LYS A 59 -2.69 9.61 7.26
N GLU A 60 -3.19 8.45 6.85
CA GLU A 60 -3.20 7.21 7.63
C GLU A 60 -1.77 6.76 7.93
N PHE A 61 -0.89 6.78 6.92
CA PHE A 61 0.53 6.49 7.08
C PHE A 61 1.18 7.37 8.16
N LEU A 62 1.03 8.70 8.08
CA LEU A 62 1.60 9.63 9.07
C LEU A 62 1.01 9.43 10.47
N ASN A 63 -0.29 9.17 10.55
CA ASN A 63 -0.97 8.93 11.83
C ASN A 63 -0.51 7.64 12.50
N PHE A 64 -0.30 6.57 11.74
CA PHE A 64 0.20 5.29 12.26
C PHE A 64 1.52 5.50 13.02
N TYR A 65 2.51 6.15 12.39
CA TYR A 65 3.81 6.39 13.03
C TYR A 65 3.75 7.38 14.19
N LYS A 66 2.92 8.42 14.08
CA LYS A 66 2.69 9.35 15.19
C LYS A 66 2.13 8.63 16.42
N ASN A 67 1.12 7.79 16.23
CA ASN A 67 0.48 7.04 17.31
C ASN A 67 1.41 5.98 17.89
N ARG A 68 2.21 5.32 17.06
CA ARG A 68 3.22 4.35 17.51
C ARG A 68 4.29 5.01 18.38
N LYS A 69 4.79 6.19 17.99
CA LYS A 69 5.74 6.97 18.81
C LYS A 69 5.17 7.31 20.19
N ASN A 70 3.90 7.71 20.25
CA ASN A 70 3.24 8.05 21.51
C ASN A 70 2.98 6.84 22.43
N LYS A 71 3.04 5.60 21.93
CA LYS A 71 2.89 4.39 22.74
C LYS A 71 4.20 3.91 23.38
N ILE A 72 5.34 4.42 22.91
CA ILE A 72 6.68 4.02 23.37
C ILE A 72 7.25 5.05 24.37
N LEU A 73 6.59 6.20 24.51
CA LEU A 73 6.83 7.23 25.52
C LEU A 73 5.84 7.08 26.67
#